data_AF-A0A8X7N369-F1
#
_entry.id   AF-A0A8X7N369-F1
#
_cell.length_a   1.000
_cell.length_b   1.000
_cell.length_c   1.000
_cell.angle_alpha   90.00
_cell.angle_beta   90.00
_cell.angle_gamma   90.00
#
_symmetry.space_group_name_H-M   'P 1'
#
loop_
_entity.id
_entity.type
_entity.pdbx_description
1 polymer ?
#
loop_
_entity_poly.entity_id
_entity_poly.type
_entity_poly.pdbx_seq_one_letter_code
_entity_poly.pdbx_strand_id
1 'polypeptide(L)'
;MVLFWKMYADDYAKLAKRYPGKEINAGISRRAFYYSGFEVPALAIFALYVFLVALVAINASKKTLKFVAPNFYARQRARLGWLRAHVLNASLIGRKHSEPLYLFGRRWLPVRIPLRFQSFVIFALLVFNLVLLVSNYNIISGDINVIWPGPNSRHRQHVRYLADRSCVLAVGQLPLVFLTAGRFSPLALATGLDFSDSMLYHRWLARMVWLQVSIHSFTYTYWEASSGKLAHSFTEAYWNWGVAATTMFWGLTILAYGQLRTKAYEVFVALHVVMGTMALVCVYFHIHLLDSWRWKVFIVLTEISAALWAFDRVARALNRLYNSFRLRKNGCIATGTIT
;
A
#
# COMPACT_ATOMS: atom_id res chain seq x y z
N MET A 1 -12.44 -1.43 21.96
CA MET A 1 -11.42 -1.38 20.90
C MET A 1 -10.35 -0.38 21.28
N VAL A 2 -9.11 -0.81 21.53
CA VAL A 2 -8.01 0.09 21.91
C VAL A 2 -7.40 0.67 20.63
N LEU A 3 -7.56 1.97 20.42
CA LEU A 3 -6.98 2.72 19.31
C LEU A 3 -5.54 3.10 19.64
N PHE A 4 -4.59 2.76 18.76
CA PHE A 4 -3.16 2.96 19.03
C PHE A 4 -2.73 4.44 19.05
N TRP A 5 -3.50 5.30 18.39
CA TRP A 5 -3.31 6.75 18.34
C TRP A 5 -4.03 7.49 19.49
N LYS A 6 -4.80 6.81 20.34
CA LYS A 6 -5.40 7.47 21.51
C LYS A 6 -4.47 7.43 22.72
N MET A 7 -4.60 8.44 23.55
CA MET A 7 -4.01 8.49 24.89
C MET A 7 -4.97 7.91 25.91
N TYR A 8 -4.46 7.08 26.80
CA TYR A 8 -5.17 6.43 27.90
C TYR A 8 -4.67 6.94 29.24
N ALA A 9 -5.39 6.62 30.33
CA ALA A 9 -5.05 7.05 31.70
C ALA A 9 -3.58 6.76 32.05
N ASP A 10 -3.10 5.56 31.72
CA ASP A 10 -1.71 5.15 31.95
C ASP A 10 -0.68 6.02 31.22
N ASP A 11 -1.03 6.56 30.04
CA ASP A 11 -0.14 7.46 29.31
C ASP A 11 -0.03 8.80 30.03
N TYR A 12 -1.13 9.33 30.56
CA TYR A 12 -1.11 10.57 31.35
C TYR A 12 -0.32 10.39 32.65
N ALA A 13 -0.46 9.25 33.32
CA ALA A 13 0.36 8.93 34.51
C ALA A 13 1.86 8.92 34.19
N LYS A 14 2.26 8.37 33.04
CA LYS A 14 3.65 8.40 32.56
C LYS A 14 4.14 9.81 32.24
N LEU A 15 3.26 10.70 31.75
CA LEU A 15 3.62 12.09 31.49
C LEU A 15 3.94 12.85 32.77
N ALA A 16 3.15 12.66 33.83
CA ALA A 16 3.43 13.25 35.14
C ALA A 16 4.80 12.83 35.69
N LYS A 17 5.16 11.55 35.51
CA LYS A 17 6.48 11.06 35.90
C LYS A 17 7.63 11.62 35.05
N ARG A 18 7.40 11.84 33.74
CA ARG A 18 8.46 12.25 32.80
C ARG A 18 8.66 13.76 32.69
N TYR A 19 7.60 14.54 32.95
CA TYR A 19 7.58 16.00 32.84
C TYR A 19 6.91 16.62 34.06
N PRO A 20 7.52 16.49 35.25
CA PRO A 20 6.93 17.02 36.48
C PRO A 20 6.75 18.54 36.39
N GLY A 21 5.56 19.03 36.76
CA GLY A 21 5.17 20.44 36.70
C GLY A 21 4.84 20.96 35.29
N LYS A 22 4.84 20.10 34.26
CA LYS A 22 4.49 20.44 32.87
C LYS A 22 3.47 19.46 32.28
N GLU A 23 2.65 18.83 33.12
CA GLU A 23 1.75 17.73 32.77
C GLU A 23 0.73 18.15 31.71
N ILE A 24 0.17 19.35 31.84
CA ILE A 24 -0.79 19.91 30.89
C ILE A 24 -0.12 20.10 29.52
N ASN A 25 1.03 20.76 29.47
CA ASN A 25 1.78 21.00 28.24
C ASN A 25 2.26 19.68 27.61
N ALA A 26 2.64 18.70 28.43
CA ALA A 26 2.99 17.36 27.99
C ALA A 26 1.79 16.62 27.39
N GLY A 27 0.61 16.75 27.99
CA GLY A 27 -0.65 16.22 27.47
C GLY A 27 -1.00 16.82 26.11
N ILE A 28 -0.91 18.14 25.97
CA ILE A 28 -1.15 18.86 24.70
C ILE A 28 -0.16 18.39 23.63
N SER A 29 1.14 18.37 23.96
CA SER A 29 2.20 17.95 23.04
C SER A 29 2.01 16.52 22.56
N ARG A 30 1.66 15.61 23.47
CA ARG A 30 1.48 14.19 23.12
C ARG A 30 0.19 13.95 22.33
N ARG A 31 -0.87 14.69 22.63
CA ARG A 31 -2.11 14.64 21.83
C ARG A 31 -1.89 15.16 20.42
N ALA A 32 -1.20 16.30 20.26
CA ALA A 32 -0.83 16.83 18.95
C ALA A 32 0.05 15.83 18.18
N PHE A 33 1.02 15.19 18.86
CA PHE A 33 1.84 14.14 18.27
C PHE A 33 1.02 12.97 17.72
N TYR A 34 0.13 12.40 18.53
CA TYR A 34 -0.66 11.25 18.09
C TYR A 34 -1.71 11.61 17.04
N TYR A 35 -2.35 12.76 17.19
CA TYR A 35 -3.30 13.26 16.20
C TYR A 35 -2.63 13.43 14.83
N SER A 36 -1.54 14.20 14.81
CA SER A 36 -0.83 14.54 13.59
C SER A 36 -0.10 13.35 12.99
N GLY A 37 0.59 12.53 13.78
CA GLY A 37 1.38 11.42 13.26
C GLY A 37 0.56 10.18 12.88
N PHE A 38 -0.55 9.91 13.58
CA PHE A 38 -1.17 8.58 13.55
C PHE A 38 -2.69 8.59 13.37
N GLU A 39 -3.44 9.47 14.04
CA GLU A 39 -4.91 9.47 13.96
C GLU A 39 -5.41 9.80 12.56
N VAL A 40 -4.95 10.92 12.00
CA VAL A 40 -5.35 11.38 10.66
C VAL A 40 -5.06 10.32 9.58
N PRO A 41 -3.83 9.78 9.44
CA PRO A 41 -3.57 8.75 8.43
C PRO A 41 -4.28 7.43 8.74
N ALA A 42 -4.51 7.06 10.01
CA ALA A 42 -5.22 5.82 10.34
C ALA A 42 -6.72 5.88 9.97
N LEU A 43 -7.40 6.99 10.29
CA LEU A 43 -8.80 7.21 9.91
C LEU A 43 -8.96 7.20 8.40
N ALA A 44 -8.01 7.80 7.70
CA ALA A 44 -7.94 7.73 6.25
C ALA A 44 -7.81 6.29 5.75
N ILE A 45 -6.82 5.52 6.22
CA ILE A 45 -6.67 4.13 5.78
C ILE A 45 -7.95 3.33 6.04
N PHE A 46 -8.64 3.55 7.16
CA PHE A 46 -9.95 2.96 7.40
C PHE A 46 -10.98 3.35 6.34
N ALA A 47 -11.10 4.65 6.02
CA ALA A 47 -11.98 5.13 4.94
C ALA A 47 -11.64 4.52 3.58
N LEU A 48 -10.35 4.35 3.27
CA LEU A 48 -9.89 3.67 2.06
C LEU A 48 -10.33 2.20 2.01
N TYR A 49 -10.22 1.47 3.13
CA TYR A 49 -10.71 0.10 3.23
C TYR A 49 -12.23 0.01 3.08
N VAL A 50 -13.00 0.91 3.71
CA VAL A 50 -14.46 0.99 3.54
C VAL A 50 -14.84 1.23 2.08
N PHE A 51 -14.17 2.17 1.41
CA PHE A 51 -14.38 2.44 0.00
C PHE A 51 -14.06 1.22 -0.88
N LEU A 52 -12.96 0.52 -0.60
CA LEU A 52 -12.62 -0.70 -1.32
C LEU A 52 -13.64 -1.82 -1.11
N VAL A 53 -14.08 -2.05 0.13
CA VAL A 53 -15.12 -3.05 0.44
C VAL A 53 -16.41 -2.73 -0.31
N ALA A 54 -16.80 -1.45 -0.37
CA ALA A 54 -17.95 -1.02 -1.16
C ALA A 54 -17.77 -1.32 -2.66
N LEU A 55 -16.60 -1.02 -3.23
CA LEU A 55 -16.29 -1.37 -4.63
C LEU A 55 -16.32 -2.89 -4.89
N VAL A 56 -15.79 -3.68 -3.97
CA VAL A 56 -15.80 -5.15 -4.04
C VAL A 56 -17.24 -5.66 -3.97
N ALA A 57 -18.05 -5.16 -3.03
CA ALA A 57 -19.45 -5.53 -2.88
C ALA A 57 -20.25 -5.19 -4.15
N ILE A 58 -20.11 -3.98 -4.70
CA ILE A 58 -20.78 -3.57 -5.94
C ILE A 58 -20.43 -4.51 -7.10
N ASN A 59 -19.16 -4.87 -7.27
CA ASN A 59 -18.73 -5.74 -8.36
C ASN A 59 -19.16 -7.20 -8.14
N ALA A 60 -19.10 -7.69 -6.90
CA ALA A 60 -19.62 -9.01 -6.53
C ALA A 60 -21.13 -9.09 -6.80
N SER A 61 -21.92 -8.08 -6.42
CA SER A 61 -23.36 -8.01 -6.72
C SER A 61 -23.63 -8.04 -8.22
N LYS A 62 -22.85 -7.32 -9.03
CA LYS A 62 -22.96 -7.36 -10.50
C LYS A 62 -22.67 -8.76 -11.05
N LYS A 63 -21.63 -9.43 -10.54
CA LYS A 63 -21.27 -10.81 -10.92
C LYS A 63 -22.40 -11.78 -10.58
N THR A 64 -22.94 -11.70 -9.36
CA THR A 64 -24.07 -12.53 -8.92
C THR A 64 -25.32 -12.28 -9.75
N LEU A 65 -25.66 -11.01 -10.03
CA LEU A 65 -26.82 -10.66 -10.85
C LEU A 65 -26.71 -11.19 -12.29
N LYS A 66 -25.51 -11.15 -12.87
CA LYS A 66 -25.23 -11.73 -14.19
C LYS A 66 -25.47 -13.26 -14.20
N PHE A 67 -25.20 -13.94 -13.10
CA PHE A 67 -25.40 -15.39 -12.97
C PHE A 67 -26.87 -15.76 -12.69
N VAL A 68 -27.52 -15.09 -11.73
CA VAL A 68 -28.87 -15.42 -11.27
C VAL A 68 -29.96 -14.90 -12.20
N ALA A 69 -29.81 -13.69 -12.76
CA ALA A 69 -30.83 -13.04 -13.57
C ALA A 69 -30.23 -12.38 -14.83
N PRO A 70 -29.71 -13.18 -15.79
CA PRO A 70 -28.95 -12.67 -16.93
C PRO A 70 -29.75 -11.69 -17.81
N ASN A 71 -31.04 -11.94 -18.04
CA ASN A 71 -31.91 -11.09 -18.85
C ASN A 71 -32.21 -9.74 -18.16
N PHE A 72 -32.35 -9.74 -16.83
CA PHE A 72 -32.51 -8.51 -16.06
C PHE A 72 -31.21 -7.69 -16.06
N TYR A 73 -30.07 -8.35 -15.81
CA TYR A 73 -28.76 -7.74 -15.90
C TYR A 73 -28.50 -7.11 -17.28
N ALA A 74 -28.80 -7.83 -18.37
CA ALA A 74 -28.65 -7.33 -19.73
C ALA A 74 -29.50 -6.09 -20.00
N ARG A 75 -30.77 -6.09 -19.57
CA ARG A 75 -31.68 -4.92 -19.69
C ARG A 75 -31.17 -3.70 -18.93
N GLN A 76 -30.76 -3.86 -17.68
CA GLN A 76 -30.19 -2.76 -16.89
C GLN A 76 -28.88 -2.24 -17.49
N ARG A 77 -28.02 -3.16 -17.95
CA ARG A 77 -26.77 -2.85 -18.63
C ARG A 77 -26.98 -2.07 -19.93
N ALA A 78 -28.04 -2.37 -20.67
CA ALA A 78 -28.41 -1.67 -21.90
C ALA A 78 -28.97 -0.27 -21.62
N ARG A 79 -29.81 -0.10 -20.58
CA ARG A 79 -30.30 1.21 -20.12
C ARG A 79 -29.16 2.17 -19.77
N LEU A 80 -28.09 1.64 -19.16
CA LEU A 80 -26.88 2.41 -18.85
C LEU A 80 -25.88 2.47 -20.02
N GLY A 81 -26.29 2.09 -21.24
CA GLY A 81 -25.41 1.96 -22.40
C GLY A 81 -24.64 3.24 -22.75
N TRP A 82 -25.33 4.39 -22.75
CA TRP A 82 -24.73 5.69 -23.03
C TRP A 82 -23.65 6.07 -22.01
N LEU A 83 -23.96 5.94 -20.72
CA LEU A 83 -23.04 6.22 -19.61
C LEU A 83 -21.84 5.27 -19.64
N ARG A 84 -22.07 3.99 -19.95
CA ARG A 84 -21.00 3.00 -20.07
C ARG A 84 -20.07 3.30 -21.24
N ALA A 85 -20.61 3.69 -22.38
CA ALA A 85 -19.83 3.98 -23.59
C ALA A 85 -18.97 5.25 -23.42
N HIS A 86 -19.52 6.32 -22.83
CA HIS A 86 -18.87 7.63 -22.80
C HIS A 86 -18.12 7.94 -21.51
N VAL A 87 -18.52 7.34 -20.38
CA VAL A 87 -17.96 7.66 -19.05
C VAL A 87 -17.16 6.50 -18.47
N LEU A 88 -17.71 5.27 -18.46
CA LEU A 88 -17.05 4.15 -17.78
C LEU A 88 -15.95 3.48 -18.63
N ASN A 89 -16.25 3.18 -19.89
CA ASN A 89 -15.39 2.37 -20.77
C ASN A 89 -14.67 3.18 -21.85
N ALA A 90 -14.87 4.50 -21.90
CA ALA A 90 -14.10 5.35 -22.80
C ALA A 90 -12.63 5.41 -22.34
N SER A 91 -11.70 5.46 -23.28
CA SER A 91 -10.28 5.73 -23.03
C SER A 91 -10.09 7.13 -22.44
N LEU A 92 -9.11 7.29 -21.54
CA LEU A 92 -8.81 8.59 -20.92
C LEU A 92 -8.37 9.63 -21.95
N ILE A 93 -7.53 9.25 -22.92
CA ILE A 93 -7.03 10.12 -23.98
C ILE A 93 -7.10 9.38 -25.33
N GLY A 94 -7.72 10.00 -26.34
CA GLY A 94 -7.83 9.43 -27.69
C GLY A 94 -8.69 8.17 -27.76
N ARG A 95 -8.47 7.34 -28.79
CA ARG A 95 -9.18 6.07 -29.04
C ARG A 95 -8.40 4.81 -28.62
N LYS A 96 -7.17 4.96 -28.15
CA LYS A 96 -6.26 3.86 -27.80
C LYS A 96 -6.33 3.56 -26.30
N HIS A 97 -6.75 2.35 -25.95
CA HIS A 97 -6.75 1.82 -24.59
C HIS A 97 -5.75 0.66 -24.52
N SER A 98 -5.01 0.54 -23.41
CA SER A 98 -4.04 -0.53 -23.16
C SER A 98 -2.77 -0.56 -24.03
N GLU A 99 -2.59 0.36 -24.98
CA GLU A 99 -1.30 0.57 -25.65
C GLU A 99 -0.31 1.36 -24.77
N PRO A 100 0.98 0.99 -24.74
CA PRO A 100 2.00 1.78 -24.06
C PRO A 100 2.25 3.09 -24.83
N LEU A 101 1.95 4.23 -24.20
CA LEU A 101 2.37 5.53 -24.69
C LEU A 101 3.71 5.92 -24.10
N TYR A 102 4.57 6.44 -24.96
CA TYR A 102 5.90 6.90 -24.62
C TYR A 102 5.83 8.42 -24.42
N LEU A 103 5.86 8.86 -23.16
CA LEU A 103 5.92 10.29 -22.84
C LEU A 103 7.18 10.91 -23.45
N PHE A 104 7.02 12.07 -24.09
CA PHE A 104 8.10 12.84 -24.73
C PHE A 104 8.87 12.08 -25.84
N GLY A 105 8.21 11.16 -26.56
CA GLY A 105 8.84 10.37 -27.64
C GLY A 105 9.88 9.36 -27.16
N ARG A 106 9.91 9.11 -25.85
CA ARG A 106 11.06 8.55 -25.17
C ARG A 106 10.65 7.16 -24.63
N ARG A 107 11.20 6.09 -25.22
CA ARG A 107 10.83 4.66 -24.96
C ARG A 107 11.04 4.14 -23.52
N TRP A 108 11.63 4.98 -22.66
CA TRP A 108 12.10 4.65 -21.32
C TRP A 108 10.99 4.77 -20.25
N LEU A 109 9.87 5.44 -20.55
CA LEU A 109 8.71 5.54 -19.64
C LEU A 109 7.38 5.12 -20.33
N PRO A 110 7.12 3.82 -20.53
CA PRO A 110 5.85 3.37 -21.11
C PRO A 110 4.71 3.53 -20.10
N VAL A 111 3.80 4.47 -20.36
CA VAL A 111 2.56 4.66 -19.58
C VAL A 111 1.40 4.04 -20.33
N ARG A 112 0.71 3.08 -19.70
CA ARG A 112 -0.54 2.53 -20.25
C ARG A 112 -1.68 3.46 -19.88
N ILE A 113 -2.39 4.00 -20.87
CA ILE A 113 -3.59 4.82 -20.61
C ILE A 113 -4.68 3.90 -20.04
N PRO A 114 -5.17 4.17 -18.81
CA PRO A 114 -6.32 3.47 -18.25
C PRO A 114 -7.64 3.90 -18.92
N LEU A 115 -8.69 3.13 -18.67
CA LEU A 115 -10.06 3.59 -18.92
C LEU A 115 -10.37 4.81 -18.04
N ARG A 116 -11.27 5.70 -18.46
CA ARG A 116 -11.64 6.92 -17.70
C ARG A 116 -11.99 6.64 -16.25
N PHE A 117 -12.78 5.59 -15.99
CA PHE A 117 -13.13 5.20 -14.63
C PHE A 117 -11.92 4.71 -13.83
N GLN A 118 -11.05 3.87 -14.43
CA GLN A 118 -9.83 3.42 -13.77
C GLN A 118 -8.89 4.58 -13.45
N SER A 119 -8.75 5.53 -14.38
CA SER A 119 -7.97 6.76 -14.18
C SER A 119 -8.55 7.62 -13.08
N PHE A 120 -9.88 7.76 -13.01
CA PHE A 120 -10.54 8.49 -11.92
C PHE A 120 -10.25 7.84 -10.56
N VAL A 121 -10.37 6.51 -10.46
CA VAL A 121 -10.04 5.77 -9.22
C VAL A 121 -8.57 5.97 -8.85
N ILE A 122 -7.64 5.84 -9.81
CA ILE A 122 -6.20 6.04 -9.57
C ILE A 122 -5.92 7.49 -9.16
N PHE A 123 -6.52 8.48 -9.82
CA PHE A 123 -6.36 9.88 -9.50
C PHE A 123 -6.91 10.21 -8.11
N ALA A 124 -8.10 9.70 -7.77
CA ALA A 124 -8.67 9.83 -6.43
C ALA A 124 -7.74 9.20 -5.38
N LEU A 125 -7.16 8.03 -5.64
CA LEU A 125 -6.18 7.41 -4.76
C LEU A 125 -4.88 8.23 -4.63
N LEU A 126 -4.41 8.86 -5.70
CA LEU A 126 -3.23 9.75 -5.67
C LEU A 126 -3.51 11.00 -4.83
N VAL A 127 -4.61 11.69 -5.10
CA VAL A 127 -5.03 12.88 -4.35
C VAL A 127 -5.23 12.54 -2.88
N PHE A 128 -5.92 11.44 -2.60
CA PHE A 128 -6.13 10.94 -1.25
C PHE A 128 -4.79 10.76 -0.51
N ASN A 129 -3.85 10.01 -1.09
CA ASN A 129 -2.55 9.77 -0.47
C ASN A 129 -1.74 11.06 -0.28
N LEU A 130 -1.76 11.96 -1.28
CA LEU A 130 -1.03 13.23 -1.21
C LEU A 130 -1.60 14.16 -0.15
N VAL A 131 -2.91 14.40 -0.17
CA VAL A 131 -3.59 15.31 0.76
C VAL A 131 -3.37 14.85 2.20
N LEU A 132 -3.50 13.55 2.47
CA LEU A 132 -3.31 13.01 3.82
C LEU A 132 -1.86 13.05 4.28
N LEU A 133 -0.92 12.98 3.35
CA LEU A 133 0.49 13.10 3.67
C LEU A 133 0.88 14.52 4.10
N VAL A 134 0.15 15.57 3.67
CA VAL A 134 0.60 16.97 3.86
C VAL A 134 -0.37 17.89 4.61
N SER A 135 -1.65 17.53 4.74
CA SER A 135 -2.70 18.41 5.30
C SER A 135 -3.05 18.10 6.75
N ASN A 136 -3.82 18.94 7.46
CA ASN A 136 -4.35 18.61 8.79
C ASN A 136 -3.27 18.26 9.85
N TYR A 137 -2.16 18.99 9.86
CA TYR A 137 -1.20 18.92 10.96
C TYR A 137 -1.62 19.85 12.10
N ASN A 138 -1.69 19.30 13.31
CA ASN A 138 -1.77 20.11 14.53
C ASN A 138 -0.34 20.41 14.99
N ILE A 139 0.15 21.59 14.65
CA ILE A 139 1.49 22.07 15.02
C ILE A 139 1.35 23.05 16.18
N ILE A 140 1.96 22.71 17.31
CA ILE A 140 1.93 23.55 18.53
C ILE A 140 3.15 24.46 18.63
N SER A 141 3.05 25.56 19.39
CA SER A 141 4.18 26.47 19.62
C SER A 141 5.31 25.79 20.40
N GLY A 142 6.55 26.26 20.18
CA GLY A 142 7.74 25.72 20.85
C GLY A 142 7.79 25.99 22.36
N ASP A 143 7.03 26.98 22.84
CA ASP A 143 6.93 27.31 24.26
C ASP A 143 6.05 26.31 25.03
N ILE A 144 5.07 25.74 24.34
CA ILE A 144 4.15 24.73 24.89
C ILE A 144 4.71 23.32 24.64
N ASN A 145 5.43 23.10 23.54
CA ASN A 145 5.90 21.78 23.16
C ASN A 145 7.03 21.26 24.07
N VAL A 146 6.71 20.29 24.94
CA VAL A 146 7.70 19.68 25.84
C VAL A 146 8.55 18.59 25.16
N ILE A 147 8.10 18.06 24.02
CA ILE A 147 8.79 16.99 23.29
C ILE A 147 9.92 17.59 22.44
N TRP A 148 9.63 18.70 21.77
CA TRP A 148 10.58 19.46 20.97
C TRP A 148 10.47 20.95 21.28
N PRO A 149 11.02 21.42 22.40
CA PRO A 149 10.94 22.83 22.79
C PRO A 149 11.83 23.72 21.92
N GLY A 150 11.55 25.01 21.94
CA GLY A 150 12.39 26.06 21.35
C GLY A 150 12.04 26.48 19.92
N PRO A 151 12.84 27.36 19.30
CA PRO A 151 12.50 28.04 18.05
C PRO A 151 12.33 27.08 16.86
N ASN A 152 13.04 25.95 16.87
CA ASN A 152 12.99 24.93 15.82
C ASN A 152 11.85 23.90 16.01
N SER A 153 10.95 24.11 16.98
CA SER A 153 9.87 23.16 17.30
C SER A 153 8.97 22.86 16.10
N ARG A 154 8.61 23.87 15.31
CA ARG A 154 7.72 23.69 14.14
C ARG A 154 8.34 22.78 13.09
N HIS A 155 9.59 23.06 12.71
CA HIS A 155 10.34 22.23 11.76
C HIS A 155 10.43 20.79 12.24
N ARG A 156 10.78 20.59 13.51
CA ARG A 156 10.88 19.26 14.11
C ARG A 156 9.56 18.50 14.07
N GLN A 157 8.46 19.16 14.42
CA GLN A 157 7.12 18.59 14.33
C GLN A 157 6.77 18.17 12.90
N HIS A 158 7.00 19.04 11.89
CA HIS A 158 6.72 18.72 10.49
C HIS A 158 7.49 17.50 9.99
N VAL A 159 8.81 17.47 10.22
CA VAL A 159 9.66 16.35 9.79
C VAL A 159 9.20 15.06 10.44
N ARG A 160 8.95 15.09 11.75
CA ARG A 160 8.54 13.90 12.48
C ARG A 160 7.15 13.41 12.08
N TYR A 161 6.19 14.31 11.92
CA TYR A 161 4.83 13.95 11.52
C TYR A 161 4.79 13.42 10.08
N LEU A 162 5.56 14.02 9.17
CA LEU A 162 5.69 13.51 7.80
C LEU A 162 6.25 12.08 7.79
N ALA A 163 7.27 11.82 8.62
CA ALA A 163 7.92 10.53 8.74
C ALA A 163 6.98 9.45 9.30
N ASP A 164 6.17 9.79 10.31
CA ASP A 164 5.19 8.87 10.89
C ASP A 164 4.04 8.61 9.91
N ARG A 165 3.49 9.66 9.28
CA ARG A 165 2.36 9.52 8.34
C ARG A 165 2.68 8.67 7.12
N SER A 166 3.85 8.88 6.52
CA SER A 166 4.25 8.13 5.34
C SER A 166 4.32 6.63 5.65
N CYS A 167 4.76 6.23 6.85
CA CYS A 167 4.79 4.83 7.27
C CYS A 167 3.38 4.26 7.49
N VAL A 168 2.49 5.01 8.16
CA VAL A 168 1.11 4.56 8.42
C VAL A 168 0.38 4.34 7.11
N LEU A 169 0.53 5.24 6.14
CA LEU A 169 -0.06 5.10 4.82
C LEU A 169 0.55 3.92 4.05
N ALA A 170 1.88 3.79 4.03
CA ALA A 170 2.58 2.70 3.34
C ALA A 170 2.15 1.33 3.84
N VAL A 171 2.25 1.09 5.15
CA VAL A 171 1.87 -0.20 5.76
C VAL A 171 0.36 -0.44 5.64
N GLY A 172 -0.44 0.62 5.80
CA GLY A 172 -1.88 0.58 5.60
C GLY A 172 -2.30 0.06 4.23
N GLN A 173 -1.52 0.36 3.19
CA GLN A 173 -1.80 -0.04 1.80
C GLN A 173 -1.16 -1.37 1.39
N LEU A 174 -0.25 -1.95 2.18
CA LEU A 174 0.42 -3.21 1.85
C LEU A 174 -0.55 -4.37 1.55
N PRO A 175 -1.61 -4.62 2.35
CA PRO A 175 -2.58 -5.66 2.03
C PRO A 175 -3.21 -5.49 0.65
N LEU A 176 -3.45 -4.24 0.24
CA LEU A 176 -4.05 -3.91 -1.05
C LEU A 176 -3.09 -4.20 -2.22
N VAL A 177 -1.81 -3.92 -2.03
CA VAL A 177 -0.76 -4.25 -3.00
C VAL A 177 -0.73 -5.76 -3.25
N PHE A 178 -0.75 -6.57 -2.19
CA PHE A 178 -0.74 -8.04 -2.31
C PHE A 178 -2.08 -8.59 -2.83
N LEU A 179 -3.21 -8.04 -2.39
CA LEU A 179 -4.54 -8.41 -2.88
C LEU A 179 -4.69 -8.25 -4.40
N THR A 180 -4.08 -7.20 -4.95
CA THR A 180 -4.15 -6.88 -6.39
C THR A 180 -3.04 -7.52 -7.22
N ALA A 181 -2.03 -8.13 -6.59
CA ALA A 181 -0.90 -8.78 -7.28
C ALA A 181 -1.26 -10.16 -7.88
N GLY A 182 -2.19 -10.87 -7.23
CA GLY A 182 -2.50 -12.27 -7.53
C GLY A 182 -3.34 -12.48 -8.79
N ARG A 183 -3.11 -13.62 -9.47
CA ARG A 183 -3.97 -14.08 -10.57
C ARG A 183 -5.15 -14.90 -10.05
N PHE A 184 -4.96 -15.56 -8.90
CA PHE A 184 -6.01 -16.21 -8.13
C PHE A 184 -6.13 -15.50 -6.78
N SER A 185 -6.46 -14.21 -6.81
CA SER A 185 -6.68 -13.44 -5.59
C SER A 185 -8.14 -13.57 -5.10
N PRO A 186 -8.38 -13.42 -3.79
CA PRO A 186 -9.75 -13.34 -3.25
C PRO A 186 -10.58 -12.25 -3.95
N LEU A 187 -9.92 -11.14 -4.33
CA LEU A 187 -10.53 -10.05 -5.11
C LEU A 187 -11.05 -10.54 -6.47
N ALA A 188 -10.21 -11.24 -7.25
CA ALA A 188 -10.60 -11.77 -8.54
C ALA A 188 -11.73 -12.82 -8.42
N LEU A 189 -11.67 -13.66 -7.38
CA LEU A 189 -12.72 -14.65 -7.11
C LEU A 189 -14.06 -14.00 -6.76
N ALA A 190 -14.06 -12.99 -5.89
CA ALA A 190 -15.28 -12.31 -5.47
C ALA A 190 -15.90 -11.45 -6.59
N THR A 191 -15.08 -10.68 -7.30
CA THR A 191 -15.56 -9.64 -8.23
C THR A 191 -15.58 -10.08 -9.69
N GLY A 192 -14.78 -11.09 -10.06
CA GLY A 192 -14.52 -11.42 -11.47
C GLY A 192 -13.67 -10.37 -12.19
N LEU A 193 -12.91 -9.55 -11.44
CA LEU A 193 -12.02 -8.53 -12.01
C LEU A 193 -10.92 -9.19 -12.86
N ASP A 194 -10.70 -8.64 -14.06
CA ASP A 194 -9.67 -9.11 -14.97
C ASP A 194 -8.26 -8.89 -14.39
N PHE A 195 -7.37 -9.84 -14.63
CA PHE A 195 -6.00 -9.77 -14.13
C PHE A 195 -5.23 -8.55 -14.66
N SER A 196 -5.51 -8.12 -15.89
CA SER A 196 -4.91 -6.90 -16.47
C SER A 196 -5.24 -5.65 -15.64
N ASP A 197 -6.50 -5.54 -15.22
CA ASP A 197 -6.99 -4.42 -14.42
C ASP A 197 -6.45 -4.49 -12.99
N SER A 198 -6.47 -5.68 -12.39
CA SER A 198 -5.85 -5.89 -11.07
C SER A 198 -4.37 -5.47 -11.07
N MET A 199 -3.63 -5.85 -12.12
CA MET A 199 -2.22 -5.49 -12.27
C MET A 199 -2.00 -4.00 -12.53
N LEU A 200 -2.96 -3.31 -13.14
CA LEU A 200 -2.94 -1.84 -13.23
C LEU A 200 -2.97 -1.22 -11.83
N TYR A 201 -3.92 -1.63 -10.99
CA TYR A 201 -4.03 -1.12 -9.62
C TYR A 201 -2.82 -1.50 -8.77
N HIS A 202 -2.33 -2.74 -8.87
CA HIS A 202 -1.12 -3.20 -8.19
C HIS A 202 0.06 -2.27 -8.46
N ARG A 203 0.34 -1.93 -9.73
CA ARG A 203 1.45 -1.04 -10.09
C ARG A 203 1.31 0.36 -9.51
N TRP A 204 0.09 0.92 -9.49
CA TRP A 204 -0.12 2.27 -8.95
C TRP A 204 -0.04 2.29 -7.42
N LEU A 205 -0.64 1.31 -6.75
CA LEU A 205 -0.53 1.15 -5.29
C LEU A 205 0.92 0.89 -4.88
N ALA A 206 1.64 0.02 -5.59
CA ALA A 206 3.05 -0.27 -5.31
C ALA A 206 3.94 0.98 -5.44
N ARG A 207 3.69 1.84 -6.43
CA ARG A 207 4.41 3.12 -6.57
C ARG A 207 4.13 4.08 -5.43
N MET A 208 2.86 4.18 -4.99
CA MET A 208 2.50 5.02 -3.84
C MET A 208 3.19 4.51 -2.57
N VAL A 209 3.13 3.21 -2.31
CA VAL A 209 3.79 2.58 -1.16
C VAL A 209 5.31 2.79 -1.23
N TRP A 210 5.94 2.58 -2.39
CA TRP A 210 7.37 2.83 -2.56
C TRP A 210 7.75 4.29 -2.30
N LEU A 211 6.97 5.26 -2.80
CA LEU A 211 7.20 6.68 -2.53
C LEU A 211 7.06 7.00 -1.03
N GLN A 212 6.03 6.48 -0.38
CA GLN A 212 5.79 6.68 1.05
C GLN A 212 6.90 6.04 1.91
N VAL A 213 7.33 4.81 1.58
CA VAL A 213 8.49 4.17 2.24
C VAL A 213 9.74 5.01 2.03
N SER A 214 9.98 5.53 0.83
CA SER A 214 11.14 6.39 0.57
C SER A 214 11.09 7.69 1.40
N ILE A 215 9.93 8.34 1.47
CA ILE A 215 9.72 9.52 2.31
C ILE A 215 9.97 9.17 3.79
N HIS A 216 9.40 8.07 4.29
CA HIS A 216 9.62 7.58 5.65
C HIS A 216 11.13 7.43 5.95
N SER A 217 11.83 6.67 5.11
CA SER A 217 13.25 6.36 5.33
C SER A 217 14.12 7.62 5.27
N PHE A 218 13.90 8.50 4.29
CA PHE A 218 14.70 9.73 4.16
C PHE A 218 14.42 10.72 5.29
N THR A 219 13.15 10.88 5.69
CA THR A 219 12.78 11.81 6.77
C THR A 219 13.27 11.32 8.13
N TYR A 220 13.19 10.02 8.43
CA TYR A 220 13.79 9.45 9.64
C TYR A 220 15.32 9.52 9.62
N THR A 221 15.96 9.25 8.49
CA THR A 221 17.42 9.40 8.35
C THR A 221 17.85 10.84 8.63
N TYR A 222 17.16 11.82 8.04
CA TYR A 222 17.40 13.24 8.31
C TYR A 222 17.15 13.59 9.79
N TRP A 223 16.07 13.07 10.37
CA TRP A 223 15.72 13.29 11.77
C TRP A 223 16.83 12.81 12.72
N GLU A 224 17.30 11.58 12.55
CA GLU A 224 18.35 11.00 13.40
C GLU A 224 19.71 11.66 13.13
N ALA A 225 20.02 12.00 11.88
CA ALA A 225 21.24 12.72 11.51
C ALA A 225 21.28 14.11 12.16
N SER A 226 20.21 14.89 12.03
CA SER A 226 20.09 16.23 12.64
C SER A 226 20.11 16.22 14.16
N SER A 227 19.84 15.06 14.78
CA SER A 227 19.89 14.85 16.22
C SER A 227 21.23 14.26 16.70
N GLY A 228 22.18 13.99 15.80
CA GLY A 228 23.46 13.34 16.12
C GLY A 228 23.35 11.88 16.54
N LYS A 229 22.21 11.23 16.26
CA LYS A 229 21.86 9.87 16.73
C LYS A 229 21.84 8.81 15.64
N LEU A 230 22.19 9.18 14.41
CA LEU A 230 22.18 8.27 13.29
C LEU A 230 23.08 7.04 13.52
N ALA A 231 24.30 7.23 14.02
CA ALA A 231 25.21 6.12 14.31
C ALA A 231 24.64 5.16 15.36
N HIS A 232 24.04 5.70 16.42
CA HIS A 232 23.32 4.91 17.42
C HIS A 232 22.12 4.18 16.81
N SER A 233 21.39 4.79 15.87
CA SER A 233 20.25 4.12 15.24
C SER A 233 20.67 2.84 14.51
N PHE A 234 21.87 2.80 13.91
CA PHE A 234 22.39 1.59 13.28
C PHE A 234 22.81 0.47 14.26
N THR A 235 22.89 0.73 15.57
CA THR A 235 23.08 -0.34 16.56
C THR A 235 21.77 -1.04 16.89
N GLU A 236 20.63 -0.45 16.55
CA GLU A 236 19.31 -0.99 16.82
C GLU A 236 18.86 -1.95 15.71
N ALA A 237 18.47 -3.18 16.08
CA ALA A 237 18.09 -4.21 15.11
C ALA A 237 16.88 -3.78 14.25
N TYR A 238 15.88 -3.13 14.86
CA TYR A 238 14.69 -2.66 14.14
C TYR A 238 15.06 -1.69 13.02
N TRP A 239 16.05 -0.81 13.23
CA TRP A 239 16.50 0.17 12.25
C TRP A 239 17.12 -0.53 11.03
N ASN A 240 17.99 -1.51 11.28
CA ASN A 240 18.64 -2.30 10.22
C ASN A 240 17.63 -3.08 9.37
N TRP A 241 16.59 -3.64 9.99
CA TRP A 241 15.46 -4.24 9.25
C TRP A 241 14.68 -3.22 8.42
N GLY A 242 14.52 -1.98 8.91
CA GLY A 242 13.91 -0.88 8.15
C GLY A 242 14.74 -0.46 6.94
N VAL A 243 16.06 -0.41 7.08
CA VAL A 243 16.99 -0.17 5.97
C VAL A 243 16.91 -1.30 4.94
N ALA A 244 16.92 -2.56 5.39
CA ALA A 244 16.77 -3.72 4.51
C ALA A 244 15.43 -3.68 3.75
N ALA A 245 14.32 -3.38 4.43
CA ALA A 245 13.01 -3.21 3.81
C ALA A 245 13.04 -2.12 2.73
N THR A 246 13.61 -0.95 3.04
CA THR A 246 13.75 0.17 2.10
C THR A 246 14.51 -0.26 0.84
N THR A 247 15.63 -0.95 1.01
CA THR A 247 16.43 -1.49 -0.09
C THR A 247 15.63 -2.46 -0.96
N MET A 248 14.84 -3.36 -0.34
CA MET A 248 13.96 -4.26 -1.09
C MET A 248 12.90 -3.50 -1.91
N PHE A 249 12.23 -2.48 -1.35
CA PHE A 249 11.25 -1.66 -2.09
C PHE A 249 11.86 -0.89 -3.26
N TRP A 250 13.08 -0.36 -3.08
CA TRP A 250 13.81 0.28 -4.17
C TRP A 250 14.19 -0.71 -5.26
N GLY A 251 14.75 -1.87 -4.90
CA GLY A 251 15.10 -2.91 -5.88
C GLY A 251 13.87 -3.45 -6.62
N LEU A 252 12.74 -3.66 -5.94
CA LEU A 252 11.45 -4.03 -6.56
C LEU A 252 11.03 -3.02 -7.63
N THR A 253 11.19 -1.73 -7.35
CA THR A 253 10.81 -0.64 -8.26
C THR A 253 11.77 -0.53 -9.44
N ILE A 254 13.08 -0.64 -9.19
CA ILE A 254 14.11 -0.61 -10.22
C ILE A 254 13.94 -1.80 -11.17
N LEU A 255 13.80 -3.02 -10.64
CA LEU A 255 13.57 -4.22 -11.46
C LEU A 255 12.26 -4.13 -12.28
N ALA A 256 11.22 -3.50 -11.72
CA ALA A 256 9.95 -3.27 -12.41
C ALA A 256 10.03 -2.23 -13.54
N TYR A 257 11.19 -1.59 -13.75
CA TYR A 257 11.41 -0.68 -14.84
C TYR A 257 11.16 -1.35 -16.20
N GLY A 258 10.37 -0.68 -17.04
CA GLY A 258 9.77 -1.28 -18.24
C GLY A 258 10.79 -1.95 -19.16
N GLN A 259 11.98 -1.34 -19.32
CA GLN A 259 13.03 -1.85 -20.20
C GLN A 259 13.74 -3.09 -19.64
N LEU A 260 14.01 -3.12 -18.33
CA LEU A 260 14.64 -4.28 -17.68
C LEU A 260 13.70 -5.49 -17.75
N ARG A 261 12.41 -5.27 -17.45
CA ARG A 261 11.37 -6.29 -17.53
C ARG A 261 11.18 -6.86 -18.94
N THR A 262 11.33 -6.06 -19.99
CA THR A 262 11.20 -6.55 -21.37
C THR A 262 12.40 -7.35 -21.85
N LYS A 263 13.60 -7.07 -21.33
CA LYS A 263 14.84 -7.74 -21.74
C LYS A 263 15.07 -9.08 -21.02
N ALA A 264 14.70 -9.16 -19.75
CA ALA A 264 14.90 -10.36 -18.93
C ALA A 264 13.67 -10.64 -18.06
N TYR A 265 12.55 -11.01 -18.71
CA TYR A 265 11.25 -11.15 -18.03
C TYR A 265 11.26 -12.22 -16.92
N GLU A 266 11.85 -13.39 -17.17
CA GLU A 266 11.90 -14.49 -16.19
C GLU A 266 12.73 -14.11 -14.96
N VAL A 267 13.90 -13.47 -15.17
CA VAL A 267 14.74 -12.95 -14.09
C VAL A 267 14.00 -11.89 -13.29
N PHE A 268 13.32 -10.97 -13.97
CA PHE A 268 12.48 -9.97 -13.32
C PHE A 268 11.42 -10.62 -12.42
N VAL A 269 10.63 -11.59 -12.93
CA VAL A 269 9.56 -12.21 -12.15
C VAL A 269 10.12 -12.98 -10.95
N ALA A 270 11.22 -13.74 -11.14
CA ALA A 270 11.84 -14.50 -10.07
C ALA A 270 12.35 -13.59 -8.95
N LEU A 271 13.16 -12.58 -9.28
CA LEU A 271 13.69 -11.63 -8.31
C LEU A 271 12.57 -10.82 -7.66
N HIS A 272 11.56 -10.40 -8.41
CA HIS A 272 10.46 -9.61 -7.85
C HIS A 272 9.65 -10.38 -6.81
N VAL A 273 9.45 -11.70 -7.00
CA VAL A 273 8.79 -12.54 -6.00
C VAL A 273 9.66 -12.69 -4.75
N VAL A 274 10.96 -13.01 -4.91
CA VAL A 274 11.88 -13.18 -3.78
C VAL A 274 12.00 -11.88 -2.97
N MET A 275 12.26 -10.76 -3.65
CA MET A 275 12.37 -9.45 -3.01
C MET A 275 11.05 -9.00 -2.39
N GLY A 276 9.90 -9.35 -3.00
CA GLY A 276 8.58 -9.04 -2.44
C GLY A 276 8.35 -9.77 -1.11
N THR A 277 8.72 -11.05 -1.04
CA THR A 277 8.65 -11.83 0.21
C THR A 277 9.63 -11.29 1.25
N MET A 278 10.88 -11.02 0.86
CA MET A 278 11.89 -10.47 1.76
C MET A 278 11.51 -9.07 2.27
N ALA A 279 10.94 -8.21 1.43
CA ALA A 279 10.43 -6.91 1.84
C ALA A 279 9.40 -7.06 2.96
N LEU A 280 8.47 -8.01 2.83
CA LEU A 280 7.44 -8.24 3.83
C LEU A 280 8.03 -8.74 5.17
N VAL A 281 9.00 -9.66 5.11
CA VAL A 281 9.73 -10.14 6.28
C VAL A 281 10.48 -9.00 6.97
N CYS A 282 11.17 -8.15 6.20
CA CYS A 282 11.90 -7.02 6.74
C CYS A 282 10.96 -6.00 7.41
N VAL A 283 9.80 -5.71 6.80
CA VAL A 283 8.80 -4.81 7.40
C VAL A 283 8.23 -5.42 8.68
N TYR A 284 7.94 -6.73 8.70
CA TYR A 284 7.47 -7.42 9.90
C TYR A 284 8.45 -7.25 11.06
N PHE A 285 9.74 -7.58 10.85
CA PHE A 285 10.75 -7.47 11.92
C PHE A 285 11.05 -6.02 12.30
N HIS A 286 11.04 -5.09 11.33
CA HIS A 286 11.20 -3.66 11.61
C HIS A 286 10.14 -3.15 12.60
N ILE A 287 8.89 -3.62 12.50
CA ILE A 287 7.79 -3.19 13.36
C ILE A 287 7.74 -4.02 14.65
N HIS A 288 7.94 -5.34 14.55
CA HIS A 288 7.86 -6.26 15.67
C HIS A 288 8.92 -5.94 16.74
N LEU A 289 10.14 -5.60 16.32
CA LEU A 289 11.25 -5.28 17.23
C LEU A 289 11.13 -3.91 17.90
N LEU A 290 10.16 -3.07 17.53
CA LEU A 290 9.83 -1.86 18.30
C LEU A 290 9.13 -2.17 19.64
N ASP A 291 8.72 -3.43 19.83
CA ASP A 291 8.16 -4.00 21.06
C ASP A 291 7.16 -3.09 21.81
N SER A 292 6.11 -2.69 21.08
CA SER A 292 5.06 -1.84 21.64
C SER A 292 3.70 -2.28 21.17
N TRP A 293 2.77 -2.40 22.14
CA TRP A 293 1.39 -2.82 21.86
C TRP A 293 0.70 -1.92 20.83
N ARG A 294 1.08 -0.65 20.73
CA ARG A 294 0.53 0.33 19.79
C ARG A 294 0.77 -0.06 18.34
N TRP A 295 1.86 -0.77 18.06
CA TRP A 295 2.26 -1.13 16.71
C TRP A 295 1.70 -2.47 16.25
N LYS A 296 1.02 -3.22 17.13
CA LYS A 296 0.44 -4.53 16.82
C LYS A 296 -0.50 -4.51 15.62
N VAL A 297 -1.26 -3.42 15.43
CA VAL A 297 -2.14 -3.30 14.25
C VAL A 297 -1.36 -3.37 12.94
N PHE A 298 -0.17 -2.77 12.89
CA PHE A 298 0.66 -2.77 11.69
C PHE A 298 1.30 -4.14 11.46
N ILE A 299 1.64 -4.87 12.52
CA ILE A 299 2.04 -6.27 12.45
C ILE A 299 0.92 -7.11 11.82
N VAL A 300 -0.31 -6.97 12.32
CA VAL A 300 -1.48 -7.68 11.76
C VAL A 300 -1.69 -7.34 10.27
N LEU A 301 -1.49 -6.10 9.84
CA LEU A 301 -1.56 -5.75 8.41
C LEU A 301 -0.47 -6.44 7.57
N THR A 302 0.75 -6.59 8.11
CA THR A 302 1.80 -7.36 7.44
C THR A 302 1.47 -8.85 7.36
N GLU A 303 0.87 -9.42 8.41
CA GLU A 303 0.41 -10.82 8.43
C GLU A 303 -0.73 -11.06 7.45
N ILE A 304 -1.70 -10.15 7.36
CA ILE A 304 -2.77 -10.19 6.35
C ILE A 304 -2.16 -10.17 4.94
N SER A 305 -1.17 -9.30 4.70
CA SER A 305 -0.46 -9.24 3.41
C SER A 305 0.21 -10.58 3.09
N ALA A 306 0.85 -11.22 4.08
CA ALA A 306 1.48 -12.52 3.92
C ALA A 306 0.45 -13.61 3.61
N ALA A 307 -0.68 -13.62 4.32
CA ALA A 307 -1.78 -14.56 4.10
C ALA A 307 -2.38 -14.43 2.70
N LEU A 308 -2.60 -13.20 2.22
CA LEU A 308 -3.09 -12.94 0.86
C LEU A 308 -2.12 -13.45 -0.21
N TRP A 309 -0.82 -13.25 0.00
CA TRP A 309 0.20 -13.77 -0.90
C TRP A 309 0.23 -15.30 -0.90
N ALA A 310 0.26 -15.92 0.29
CA ALA A 310 0.30 -17.36 0.46
C ALA A 310 -0.92 -18.03 -0.19
N PHE A 311 -2.12 -17.46 0.01
CA PHE A 311 -3.34 -17.93 -0.64
C PHE A 311 -3.18 -18.00 -2.17
N ASP A 312 -2.72 -16.93 -2.80
CA ASP A 312 -2.52 -16.88 -4.25
C ASP A 312 -1.43 -17.88 -4.71
N ARG A 313 -0.39 -18.16 -3.90
CA ARG A 313 0.62 -19.21 -4.21
C ARG A 313 -0.01 -20.61 -4.17
N VAL A 314 -0.75 -20.93 -3.12
CA VAL A 314 -1.43 -22.22 -2.94
C VAL A 314 -2.47 -22.44 -4.05
N ALA A 315 -3.32 -21.45 -4.32
CA ALA A 315 -4.33 -21.54 -5.38
C ALA A 315 -3.72 -21.83 -6.76
N ARG A 316 -2.57 -21.21 -7.07
CA ARG A 316 -1.85 -21.51 -8.32
C ARG A 316 -1.26 -22.91 -8.34
N ALA A 317 -0.67 -23.37 -7.24
CA ALA A 317 -0.12 -24.71 -7.15
C ALA A 317 -1.21 -25.76 -7.36
N LEU A 318 -2.36 -25.61 -6.68
CA LEU A 318 -3.53 -26.48 -6.85
C LEU A 318 -4.06 -26.46 -8.28
N ASN A 319 -4.19 -25.28 -8.91
CA ASN A 319 -4.66 -25.20 -10.29
C ASN A 319 -3.68 -25.86 -11.28
N ARG A 320 -2.36 -25.77 -11.05
CA ARG A 320 -1.37 -26.48 -11.86
C ARG A 320 -1.54 -28.00 -11.72
N LEU A 321 -1.61 -28.49 -10.48
CA LEU A 321 -1.83 -29.91 -10.19
C LEU A 321 -3.12 -30.43 -10.84
N TYR A 322 -4.24 -29.72 -10.66
CA TYR A 322 -5.52 -30.08 -11.26
C TYR A 322 -5.44 -30.20 -12.79
N ASN A 323 -4.81 -29.23 -13.46
CA ASN A 323 -4.67 -29.26 -14.91
C ASN A 323 -3.72 -30.38 -15.37
N SER A 324 -2.64 -30.66 -14.63
CA SER A 324 -1.77 -31.80 -14.90
C SER A 324 -2.51 -33.14 -14.80
N PHE A 325 -3.35 -33.33 -13.77
CA PHE A 325 -4.17 -34.53 -13.63
C PHE A 325 -5.26 -34.64 -14.72
N ARG A 326 -5.90 -33.53 -15.07
CA ARG A 326 -6.92 -33.49 -16.13
C ARG A 326 -6.33 -33.83 -17.51
N LEU A 327 -5.16 -33.29 -17.84
CA LEU A 327 -4.45 -33.58 -19.09
C LEU A 327 -4.04 -35.05 -19.16
N ARG A 328 -3.54 -35.60 -18.04
CA ARG A 328 -3.22 -37.04 -17.92
C ARG A 328 -4.46 -37.92 -18.09
N LYS A 329 -5.61 -37.54 -17.52
CA LYS A 329 -6.87 -38.28 -17.66
C LYS A 329 -7.44 -38.24 -19.09
N ASN A 330 -7.22 -37.13 -19.80
CA ASN A 330 -7.69 -36.96 -21.18
C ASN A 330 -6.70 -37.50 -22.24
N GLY A 331 -5.63 -38.20 -21.84
CA GLY A 331 -4.63 -38.75 -22.75
C GLY A 331 -3.75 -37.73 -23.48
N CYS A 332 -3.91 -36.43 -23.20
CA CYS A 332 -3.11 -35.36 -23.79
C CYS A 332 -1.84 -35.11 -22.99
N ILE A 333 -0.91 -36.07 -22.97
CA ILE A 333 0.49 -35.78 -22.63
C ILE A 333 1.24 -35.75 -23.94
N ALA A 334 1.37 -34.57 -24.54
CA ALA A 334 2.39 -34.35 -25.55
C ALA A 334 3.74 -34.42 -24.82
N THR A 335 4.43 -35.54 -24.97
CA THR A 335 5.87 -35.66 -24.77
C THR A 335 6.56 -34.74 -25.77
N GLY A 336 6.66 -33.46 -25.42
CA GLY A 336 7.49 -32.48 -26.10
C GLY A 336 8.78 -32.29 -25.30
N THR A 337 9.79 -33.06 -25.66
CA THR A 337 11.20 -32.87 -25.30
C THR A 337 11.59 -31.41 -25.51
N ILE A 338 12.10 -30.75 -24.47
CA ILE A 338 12.78 -29.45 -24.60
C ILE A 338 14.27 -29.77 -24.69
N THR A 339 14.80 -29.74 -25.91
CA THR A 339 16.20 -29.36 -26.19
C THR A 339 16.32 -27.85 -26.17
#